data_AF-A0A068LNT8-F1
#
_entry.id   AF-A0A068LNT8-F1
#
_cell.length_a   1.000
_cell.length_b   1.000
_cell.length_c   1.000
_cell.angle_alpha   90.00
_cell.angle_beta   90.00
_cell.angle_gamma   90.00
#
_symmetry.space_group_name_H-M   'P 1'
#
loop_
_entity.id
_entity.type
_entity.pdbx_description
1 polymer ?
#
loop_
_entity_poly.entity_id
_entity_poly.type
_entity_poly.pdbx_seq_one_letter_code
_entity_poly.pdbx_strand_id
1 'polypeptide(L)'
;MQYEDNNLVVCTDDGKPLDPSNLLRQFYRLIEEANVPRISFHDLRHTHATILMQQGENPKVVSERLGHSRVDITLDLYSHVSDDLQEQAAEKFENALLKQSQNPLVN
;
A
#
# COMPACT_ATOMS: atom_id res chain seq x y z
N MET A 1 -11.56 -2.19 37.06
CA MET A 1 -12.48 -1.66 36.03
C MET A 1 -13.18 -2.84 35.38
N GLN A 2 -14.44 -2.69 34.98
CA GLN A 2 -15.23 -3.73 34.31
C GLN A 2 -15.07 -3.56 32.79
N TYR A 3 -14.96 -4.66 32.06
CA TYR A 3 -14.84 -4.65 30.60
C TYR A 3 -16.19 -4.31 29.94
N GLU A 4 -16.17 -3.40 28.97
CA GLU A 4 -17.32 -3.00 28.16
C GLU A 4 -17.21 -3.57 26.74
N ASP A 5 -18.05 -4.55 26.39
CA ASP A 5 -18.06 -5.10 25.04
C ASP A 5 -18.78 -4.16 24.07
N ASN A 6 -17.99 -3.32 23.40
CA ASN A 6 -18.46 -2.40 22.36
C ASN A 6 -18.32 -2.98 20.95
N ASN A 7 -18.08 -4.29 20.80
CA ASN A 7 -17.83 -4.95 19.52
C ASN A 7 -16.69 -4.26 18.72
N LEU A 8 -15.67 -3.77 19.43
CA LEU A 8 -14.51 -3.11 18.85
C LEU A 8 -13.38 -4.12 18.63
N VAL A 9 -12.83 -4.16 17.42
CA VAL A 9 -11.65 -4.98 17.11
C VAL A 9 -10.38 -4.40 17.74
N VAL A 10 -10.28 -3.07 17.82
CA VAL A 10 -9.17 -2.35 18.45
C VAL A 10 -9.73 -1.51 19.59
N CYS A 11 -9.43 -1.92 20.81
CA CYS A 11 -9.90 -1.28 22.04
C CYS A 11 -8.82 -1.31 23.13
N THR A 12 -9.05 -0.55 24.19
CA THR A 12 -8.29 -0.64 25.45
C THR A 12 -8.65 -1.91 26.22
N ASP A 13 -7.88 -2.23 27.26
CA ASP A 13 -8.10 -3.43 28.09
C ASP A 13 -9.48 -3.45 28.78
N ASP A 14 -10.15 -2.31 28.92
CA ASP A 14 -11.50 -2.16 29.44
C ASP A 14 -12.59 -2.06 28.35
N GLY A 15 -12.23 -2.29 27.07
CA GLY A 15 -13.18 -2.38 25.95
C GLY A 15 -13.61 -1.04 25.35
N LYS A 16 -12.93 0.05 25.70
CA LYS A 16 -13.22 1.39 25.19
C LYS A 16 -12.45 1.70 23.89
N PRO A 17 -12.92 2.67 23.09
CA PRO A 17 -12.17 3.16 21.93
C PRO A 17 -10.78 3.63 22.31
N LEU A 18 -9.79 3.30 21.47
CA LEU A 18 -8.43 3.74 21.66
C LEU A 18 -8.28 5.22 21.27
N ASP A 19 -7.67 6.02 22.16
CA ASP A 19 -7.43 7.44 21.88
C ASP A 19 -6.34 7.60 20.80
N PRO A 20 -6.61 8.36 19.71
CA PRO A 20 -5.64 8.56 18.62
C PRO A 20 -4.30 9.17 19.08
N SER A 21 -4.32 10.03 20.10
CA SER A 21 -3.12 10.66 20.64
C SER A 21 -2.25 9.65 21.38
N ASN A 22 -2.87 8.70 22.09
CA ASN A 22 -2.15 7.61 22.74
C ASN A 22 -1.53 6.67 21.70
N LEU A 23 -2.26 6.34 20.63
CA LEU A 23 -1.73 5.59 19.51
C LEU A 23 -0.50 6.28 18.90
N LEU A 24 -0.62 7.57 18.59
CA LEU A 24 0.45 8.36 17.99
C LEU A 24 1.68 8.46 18.91
N ARG A 25 1.47 8.61 20.22
CA ARG A 25 2.56 8.62 21.20
C ARG A 25 3.33 7.30 21.18
N GLN A 26 2.63 6.16 21.19
CA GLN A 26 3.26 4.85 21.12
C GLN A 26 3.98 4.67 19.78
N PHE A 27 3.34 5.08 18.68
CA PHE A 27 3.92 5.03 17.34
C PHE A 27 5.25 5.78 17.26
N TYR A 28 5.31 7.03 17.71
CA TYR A 28 6.57 7.80 17.66
C TYR A 28 7.66 7.22 18.56
N ARG A 29 7.30 6.60 19.70
CA ARG A 29 8.28 5.87 20.52
C ARG A 29 8.87 4.69 19.75
N LEU A 30 8.05 3.92 19.04
CA LEU A 30 8.51 2.81 18.21
C LEU A 30 9.39 3.26 17.05
N ILE A 31 9.09 4.41 16.43
CA ILE A 31 9.92 5.01 15.39
C ILE A 31 11.32 5.36 15.93
N GLU A 32 11.38 5.94 17.13
CA GLU A 32 12.65 6.26 17.80
C GLU A 32 13.43 4.98 18.18
N GLU A 33 12.74 3.98 18.75
CA GLU A 33 13.34 2.68 19.10
C GLU A 33 13.87 1.92 17.87
N ALA A 34 13.18 2.02 16.74
CA ALA A 34 13.59 1.42 15.47
C ALA A 34 14.71 2.20 14.77
N ASN A 35 15.06 3.40 15.25
CA ASN A 35 16.06 4.29 14.67
C ASN A 35 15.84 4.57 13.17
N VAL A 36 14.58 4.78 12.78
CA VAL A 36 14.21 5.13 11.39
C VAL A 36 13.85 6.61 11.28
N PRO A 37 13.87 7.20 10.07
CA PRO A 37 13.42 8.57 9.87
C PRO A 37 12.01 8.77 10.41
N ARG A 38 11.78 9.95 10.99
CA ARG A 38 10.47 10.28 11.54
C ARG A 38 9.45 10.41 10.42
N ILE A 39 8.45 9.53 10.45
CA ILE A 39 7.31 9.52 9.54
C ILE A 39 6.01 9.74 10.33
N SER A 40 4.97 10.17 9.65
CA SER A 40 3.61 10.24 10.19
C SER A 40 2.94 8.86 10.19
N PHE A 41 1.85 8.71 10.96
CA PHE A 41 1.07 7.48 10.94
C PHE A 41 0.40 7.24 9.57
N HIS A 42 0.09 8.31 8.84
CA HIS A 42 -0.47 8.21 7.48
C HIS A 42 0.57 7.66 6.49
N ASP A 43 1.87 7.85 6.73
CA ASP A 43 2.93 7.36 5.84
C ASP A 43 2.96 5.83 5.76
N LEU A 44 2.48 5.11 6.79
CA LEU A 44 2.28 3.66 6.71
C LEU A 44 1.33 3.27 5.57
N ARG A 45 0.28 4.06 5.36
CA ARG A 45 -0.68 3.86 4.27
C ARG A 45 -0.04 4.15 2.91
N HIS A 46 0.84 5.14 2.84
CA HIS A 46 1.64 5.40 1.63
C HIS A 46 2.58 4.24 1.33
N THR A 47 3.32 3.76 2.33
CA THR A 47 4.22 2.61 2.19
C THR A 47 3.49 1.37 1.69
N HIS A 48 2.29 1.08 2.22
CA HIS A 48 1.46 -0.02 1.72
C HIS A 48 1.10 0.15 0.23
N ALA A 49 0.75 1.36 -0.20
CA ALA A 49 0.46 1.65 -1.60
C ALA A 49 1.69 1.42 -2.49
N THR A 50 2.85 1.94 -2.07
CA THR A 50 4.12 1.81 -2.79
C THR A 50 4.53 0.36 -2.95
N ILE A 51 4.45 -0.45 -1.88
CA ILE A 51 4.79 -1.87 -1.92
C ILE A 51 3.91 -2.61 -2.95
N LEU A 52 2.59 -2.36 -2.96
CA LEU A 52 1.70 -3.01 -3.93
C LEU A 52 2.03 -2.62 -5.37
N MET A 53 2.29 -1.34 -5.62
CA MET A 53 2.64 -0.87 -6.96
C MET A 53 3.99 -1.42 -7.43
N GLN A 54 4.99 -1.51 -6.55
CA GLN A 54 6.28 -2.14 -6.85
C GLN A 54 6.15 -3.64 -7.16
N GLN A 55 5.13 -4.31 -6.63
CA GLN A 55 4.79 -5.69 -6.98
C GLN A 55 4.04 -5.81 -8.32
N GLY A 56 3.80 -4.70 -9.02
CA GLY A 56 3.09 -4.67 -10.30
C GLY A 56 1.58 -4.76 -10.16
N GLU A 57 1.02 -4.51 -8.97
CA GLU A 57 -0.43 -4.49 -8.77
C GLU A 57 -1.06 -3.34 -9.55
N ASN A 58 -2.30 -3.54 -10.02
CA ASN A 58 -2.97 -2.51 -10.80
C ASN A 58 -3.22 -1.27 -9.93
N PRO A 59 -2.68 -0.09 -10.30
CA PRO A 59 -3.17 1.22 -9.91
C PRO A 59 -4.58 1.30 -9.30
N LYS A 60 -5.59 0.97 -10.10
CA LYS A 60 -7.00 1.09 -9.75
C LYS A 60 -7.36 0.20 -8.57
N VAL A 61 -6.82 -1.02 -8.54
CA VAL A 61 -7.02 -1.98 -7.43
C VAL A 61 -6.39 -1.44 -6.15
N VAL A 62 -5.19 -0.87 -6.22
CA VAL A 62 -4.55 -0.23 -5.06
C VAL A 62 -5.40 0.94 -4.54
N SER A 63 -5.93 1.78 -5.43
CA SER A 63 -6.79 2.91 -5.07
C SER A 63 -8.10 2.48 -4.41
N GLU A 64 -8.80 1.50 -4.99
CA GLU A 64 -10.03 0.92 -4.44
C GLU A 64 -9.79 0.28 -3.07
N ARG A 65 -8.68 -0.46 -2.91
CA ARG A 65 -8.29 -1.10 -1.64
C ARG A 65 -8.01 -0.10 -0.53
N LEU A 66 -7.40 1.03 -0.88
CA LEU A 66 -7.15 2.10 0.08
C LEU A 66 -8.47 2.80 0.44
N GLY A 67 -9.48 2.78 -0.43
CA GLY A 67 -10.69 3.58 -0.28
C GLY A 67 -10.40 4.99 -0.78
N HIS A 68 -11.28 5.50 -1.64
CA HIS A 68 -11.14 6.70 -2.49
C HIS A 68 -10.83 8.05 -1.79
N SER A 69 -10.45 8.04 -0.51
CA SER A 69 -10.33 9.23 0.33
C SER A 69 -9.15 10.15 0.01
N ARG A 70 -8.30 9.86 -1.00
CA ARG A 70 -7.39 10.83 -1.63
C ARG A 70 -6.76 10.24 -2.91
N VAL A 71 -7.35 10.60 -4.04
CA VAL A 71 -6.79 10.32 -5.38
C VAL A 71 -5.42 10.99 -5.55
N ASP A 72 -5.18 12.12 -4.89
CA ASP A 72 -3.95 12.92 -5.02
C ASP A 72 -2.68 12.16 -4.62
N ILE A 73 -2.76 11.33 -3.58
CA ILE A 73 -1.65 10.50 -3.10
C ILE A 73 -1.31 9.40 -4.10
N THR A 74 -2.37 8.86 -4.71
CA THR A 74 -2.29 7.79 -5.69
C THR A 74 -1.59 8.32 -6.92
N LEU A 75 -1.93 9.53 -7.39
CA LEU A 75 -1.36 10.15 -8.59
C LEU A 75 0.14 10.51 -8.47
N ASP A 76 0.57 11.09 -7.34
CA ASP A 76 1.98 11.46 -7.13
C ASP A 76 2.89 10.22 -7.08
N LEU A 77 2.45 9.16 -6.38
CA LEU A 77 3.19 7.90 -6.32
C LEU A 77 3.19 7.18 -7.68
N TYR A 78 2.07 7.25 -8.40
CA TYR A 78 1.99 6.70 -9.76
C TYR A 78 3.01 7.35 -10.68
N SER A 79 3.26 8.64 -10.55
CA SER A 79 4.15 9.35 -11.47
C SER A 79 5.58 8.79 -11.42
N HIS A 80 6.07 8.42 -10.23
CA HIS A 80 7.38 7.80 -10.07
C HIS A 80 7.40 6.30 -10.37
N VAL A 81 6.36 5.54 -10.01
CA VAL A 81 6.32 4.09 -10.24
C VAL A 81 5.91 3.74 -11.68
N SER A 82 5.25 4.66 -12.38
CA SER A 82 4.83 4.48 -13.77
C SER A 82 6.02 4.25 -14.69
N ASP A 83 7.16 4.91 -14.47
CA ASP A 83 8.32 4.74 -15.35
C ASP A 83 8.84 3.29 -15.32
N ASP A 84 8.98 2.71 -14.13
CA ASP A 84 9.35 1.28 -13.96
C ASP A 84 8.27 0.33 -14.50
N LEU A 85 6.99 0.66 -14.30
CA LEU A 85 5.88 -0.14 -14.82
C LEU A 85 5.76 -0.06 -16.34
N GLN A 86 6.13 1.07 -16.96
CA GLN A 86 6.15 1.25 -18.42
C GLN A 86 7.23 0.37 -19.04
N GLU A 87 8.42 0.31 -18.43
CA GLU A 87 9.50 -0.58 -18.87
C GLU A 87 9.05 -2.05 -18.78
N GLN A 88 8.50 -2.48 -17.64
CA GLN A 88 7.97 -3.83 -17.49
C GLN A 88 6.82 -4.14 -18.45
N ALA A 89 5.96 -3.16 -18.76
CA ALA A 89 4.89 -3.33 -19.72
C ALA A 89 5.43 -3.48 -21.15
N ALA A 90 6.46 -2.72 -21.52
CA ALA A 90 7.14 -2.85 -22.79
C ALA A 90 7.82 -4.22 -22.94
N GLU A 91 8.54 -4.68 -21.91
CA GLU A 91 9.16 -6.02 -21.88
C GLU A 91 8.10 -7.14 -21.99
N LYS A 92 6.99 -7.03 -21.26
CA LYS A 92 5.89 -8.02 -21.35
C LYS A 92 5.27 -8.03 -22.75
N PHE A 93 5.11 -6.87 -23.37
CA PHE A 93 4.60 -6.74 -24.73
C PHE A 93 5.56 -7.34 -25.76
N GLU A 94 6.86 -7.03 -25.68
CA GLU A 94 7.89 -7.62 -26.52
C GLU A 94 7.90 -9.16 -26.39
N ASN A 95 7.90 -9.67 -25.16
CA ASN A 95 7.85 -11.11 -24.90
C ASN A 95 6.58 -11.78 -25.46
N ALA A 96 5.43 -11.10 -25.44
CA ALA A 96 4.19 -11.61 -26.01
C ALA A 96 4.27 -11.69 -27.55
N LEU A 97 4.90 -10.70 -28.20
CA LEU A 97 5.13 -10.70 -29.65
C LEU A 97 6.15 -11.76 -30.07
N LEU A 98 7.27 -11.87 -29.35
CA LEU A 98 8.33 -12.85 -29.66
C LEU A 98 7.88 -14.30 -29.39
N LYS A 99 6.96 -14.53 -28.45
CA LYS A 99 6.36 -15.87 -28.27
C LYS A 99 5.45 -16.29 -29.43
N GLN A 100 4.85 -15.35 -30.16
CA GLN A 100 4.01 -15.68 -31.33
C GLN A 100 4.84 -16.04 -32.57
N SER A 101 6.08 -15.55 -32.70
CA SER A 101 6.94 -15.89 -33.85
C SER A 101 7.54 -17.31 -33.79
N GLN A 102 7.49 -17.95 -32.62
CA GLN A 102 7.97 -19.32 -32.36
C GLN A 102 6.89 -20.41 -32.49
N ASN A 103 5.67 -20.06 -32.91
CA ASN A 103 4.64 -21.03 -33.26
C ASN A 103 4.60 -21.15 -34.79
N PRO A 104 5.48 -21.96 -35.42
CA PRO A 104 5.35 -22.24 -36.84
C PRO A 104 4.00 -22.91 -37.02
N LEU A 105 3.17 -22.30 -37.85
CA LEU A 105 1.90 -22.78 -38.37
C LEU A 105 1.84 -24.32 -38.36
N VAL A 106 1.09 -24.88 -37.40
CA VAL A 106 0.68 -26.28 -37.49
C VAL A 106 -0.41 -26.31 -38.56
N ASN A 107 -0.08 -26.99 -39.67
CA ASN A 107 -0.99 -27.35 -40.77
C ASN A 107 -2.30 -27.96 -40.25
#